data_AF-A0A7Z9PT41-F1
#
_entry.id   AF-A0A7Z9PT41-F1
#
_cell.length_a   1.000
_cell.length_b   1.000
_cell.length_c   1.000
_cell.angle_alpha   90.00
_cell.angle_beta   90.00
_cell.angle_gamma   90.00
#
_symmetry.space_group_name_H-M   'P 1'
#
loop_
_entity.id
_entity.type
_entity.pdbx_description
1 polymer ?
#
loop_
_entity_poly.entity_id
_entity_poly.type
_entity_poly.pdbx_seq_one_letter_code
_entity_poly.pdbx_strand_id
1 'polypeptide(L)'
;MRLFKNTFLLLALLSQIVLAQNWNGTWKTNFGEVRLYTIGNYVVGDYGKEGLILGEKRFDLLQGVFTNPAYKRSGFFTFQDLGGSKFRGSYRWKKDGQLQDWNGDRVSAVVPRLSNFHNIGFTPQRQQGGERFSGVYNSSFGQLKLRTQDNFLIGDYGAKGILVGAWDRNNFAGHFSNNGRLGWFRFYFTPSGDFSRGEWGWFPKEKTGQWTLSKVNSVEPTLAQVVPPDLSHSGSIQTEKVEPARPQPGNQTANQNNSTSAPTGYRDKFRLHTDSRFNKNKAETIAAMQQHVQWISQVNDNQVKTSLTTAEFTLENNGQLITSKADGKLAFLTTDRLRSYVAVKGNDVVVCFRGSKAASEGLEKLRGKTLLNGIVSDALAVPVPMDFVTPASVASDQAMDVKVHYGFREAYGRLRPRIIAALSKPQYRGKNLYVFGHSLGGAQATLCGLDVALNLPGQFRNEVVIVSGSPRVGGADLKQLCDRVMPNMYRMELKGDIVTMIPPASGPYLHVGNLVHMDKEGTLISPADISKKPRNVRLGIHSNETYYNAAQSFWVKAQSSNFFAGKANYCREANRAEREESFGNRLENLKFWK
;
A
#
# COMPACT_ATOMS: atom_id res chain seq x y z
N MET A 1 -3.43 -42.94 -2.56
CA MET A 1 -3.83 -41.98 -3.61
C MET A 1 -5.03 -41.09 -3.21
N ARG A 2 -5.00 -40.48 -2.01
CA ARG A 2 -6.06 -39.59 -1.46
C ARG A 2 -5.50 -38.38 -0.67
N LEU A 3 -4.22 -38.05 -0.88
CA LEU A 3 -3.50 -36.97 -0.18
C LEU A 3 -3.16 -35.75 -1.05
N PHE A 4 -3.53 -35.76 -2.34
CA PHE A 4 -3.05 -34.76 -3.31
C PHE A 4 -4.08 -33.72 -3.78
N LYS A 5 -5.34 -33.75 -3.30
CA LYS A 5 -6.38 -32.78 -3.72
C LYS A 5 -6.61 -31.61 -2.75
N ASN A 6 -6.16 -31.70 -1.50
CA ASN A 6 -6.50 -30.71 -0.47
C ASN A 6 -5.40 -29.67 -0.19
N THR A 7 -4.21 -29.83 -0.76
CA THR A 7 -3.14 -28.82 -0.70
C THR A 7 -3.43 -27.67 -1.69
N PHE A 8 -4.18 -27.93 -2.76
CA PHE A 8 -4.45 -26.97 -3.83
C PHE A 8 -5.40 -25.83 -3.44
N LEU A 9 -6.37 -26.07 -2.55
CA LEU A 9 -7.32 -25.02 -2.15
C LEU A 9 -6.75 -24.06 -1.09
N LEU A 10 -5.78 -24.55 -0.31
CA LEU A 10 -5.07 -23.78 0.69
C LEU A 10 -3.92 -22.96 0.08
N LEU A 11 -3.23 -23.53 -0.90
CA LEU A 11 -2.41 -22.78 -1.85
C LEU A 11 -3.28 -21.81 -2.67
N ALA A 12 -4.50 -22.11 -3.09
CA ALA A 12 -5.32 -21.13 -3.81
C ALA A 12 -5.72 -19.87 -3.00
N LEU A 13 -5.74 -19.96 -1.66
CA LEU A 13 -6.03 -18.83 -0.75
C LEU A 13 -4.78 -18.06 -0.29
N LEU A 14 -3.58 -18.61 -0.46
CA LEU A 14 -2.29 -18.00 -0.04
C LEU A 14 -1.22 -17.93 -1.14
N SER A 15 -1.50 -18.54 -2.27
CA SER A 15 -0.80 -18.52 -3.54
C SER A 15 -1.82 -18.24 -4.66
N GLN A 16 -2.53 -17.13 -4.55
CA GLN A 16 -2.47 -16.22 -5.69
C GLN A 16 -1.13 -15.51 -5.56
N ILE A 17 -0.13 -16.24 -6.06
CA ILE A 17 1.18 -15.76 -6.45
C ILE A 17 0.98 -14.32 -6.93
N VAL A 18 1.72 -13.39 -6.32
CA VAL A 18 2.18 -12.20 -7.01
C VAL A 18 2.64 -12.71 -8.37
N LEU A 19 1.80 -12.62 -9.40
CA LEU A 19 2.35 -12.45 -10.73
C LEU A 19 3.19 -11.21 -10.53
N ALA A 20 4.50 -11.39 -10.32
CA ALA A 20 5.46 -10.34 -10.58
C ALA A 20 4.99 -9.84 -11.93
N GLN A 21 4.41 -8.63 -11.97
CA GLN A 21 3.68 -8.22 -13.16
C GLN A 21 4.68 -8.27 -14.29
N ASN A 22 4.52 -9.31 -15.08
CA ASN A 22 5.57 -9.72 -15.94
C ASN A 22 5.32 -8.92 -17.19
N TRP A 23 5.64 -7.64 -17.20
CA TRP A 23 5.51 -6.86 -18.42
C TRP A 23 6.39 -7.46 -19.53
N ASN A 24 7.37 -8.32 -19.20
CA ASN A 24 8.20 -9.01 -20.17
C ASN A 24 7.37 -9.75 -21.20
N GLY A 25 7.57 -9.41 -22.46
CA GLY A 25 6.90 -10.09 -23.54
C GLY A 25 6.61 -9.21 -24.72
N THR A 26 6.03 -9.84 -25.72
CA THR A 26 5.48 -9.18 -26.91
C THR A 26 3.98 -9.04 -26.73
N TRP A 27 3.47 -7.85 -26.98
CA TRP A 27 2.08 -7.46 -26.84
C TRP A 27 1.57 -6.94 -28.17
N LYS A 28 0.48 -7.49 -28.68
CA LYS A 28 -0.23 -6.97 -29.85
C LYS A 28 -1.14 -5.85 -29.37
N THR A 29 -0.96 -4.64 -29.91
CA THR A 29 -1.75 -3.47 -29.53
C THR A 29 -2.51 -2.89 -30.72
N ASN A 30 -3.40 -1.95 -30.46
CA ASN A 30 -4.06 -1.14 -31.50
C ASN A 30 -3.10 -0.24 -32.30
N PHE A 31 -1.82 -0.17 -31.92
CA PHE A 31 -0.75 0.56 -32.64
C PHE A 31 0.39 -0.36 -33.11
N GLY A 32 0.13 -1.68 -33.20
CA GLY A 32 1.13 -2.68 -33.58
C GLY A 32 1.76 -3.37 -32.38
N GLU A 33 2.83 -4.11 -32.60
CA GLU A 33 3.50 -4.84 -31.52
C GLU A 33 4.30 -3.92 -30.61
N VAL A 34 4.16 -4.14 -29.31
CA VAL A 34 4.95 -3.54 -28.24
C VAL A 34 5.73 -4.64 -27.55
N ARG A 35 7.03 -4.48 -27.41
CA ARG A 35 7.88 -5.42 -26.65
C ARG A 35 8.38 -4.73 -25.40
N LEU A 36 8.21 -5.39 -24.27
CA LEU A 36 8.50 -4.84 -22.96
C LEU A 36 9.47 -5.76 -22.22
N TYR A 37 10.34 -5.15 -21.42
CA TYR A 37 11.33 -5.80 -20.57
C TYR A 37 11.43 -5.08 -19.22
N THR A 38 11.33 -5.84 -18.15
CA THR A 38 11.25 -5.36 -16.77
C THR A 38 12.63 -5.34 -16.14
N ILE A 39 12.96 -4.22 -15.50
CA ILE A 39 14.23 -3.94 -14.83
C ILE A 39 13.86 -3.42 -13.44
N GLY A 40 14.00 -4.24 -12.39
CA GLY A 40 13.38 -4.04 -11.07
C GLY A 40 12.01 -3.33 -11.11
N ASN A 41 11.91 -2.06 -10.68
CA ASN A 41 10.67 -1.27 -10.71
C ASN A 41 10.33 -0.54 -12.02
N TYR A 42 11.18 -0.62 -13.04
CA TYR A 42 10.96 0.02 -14.34
C TYR A 42 10.66 -1.03 -15.41
N VAL A 43 10.05 -0.59 -16.50
CA VAL A 43 9.90 -1.37 -17.73
C VAL A 43 10.41 -0.51 -18.87
N VAL A 44 11.34 -1.07 -19.63
CA VAL A 44 11.79 -0.52 -20.90
C VAL A 44 11.17 -1.31 -22.02
N GLY A 45 10.99 -0.69 -23.17
CA GLY A 45 10.44 -1.39 -24.31
C GLY A 45 10.58 -0.62 -25.59
N ASP A 46 10.11 -1.23 -26.65
CA ASP A 46 10.01 -0.63 -27.95
C ASP A 46 8.72 -1.02 -28.65
N TYR A 47 8.41 -0.29 -29.71
CA TYR A 47 7.22 -0.53 -30.52
C TYR A 47 7.41 0.04 -31.93
N GLY A 48 6.77 -0.59 -32.92
CA GLY A 48 6.97 -0.23 -34.33
C GLY A 48 8.45 -0.26 -34.74
N LYS A 49 8.83 0.53 -35.75
CA LYS A 49 10.20 0.54 -36.31
C LYS A 49 11.24 1.28 -35.47
N GLU A 50 10.83 2.30 -34.71
CA GLU A 50 11.77 3.20 -34.00
C GLU A 50 11.24 3.72 -32.64
N GLY A 51 10.05 3.29 -32.21
CA GLY A 51 9.44 3.78 -30.98
C GLY A 51 10.10 3.18 -29.73
N LEU A 52 10.23 3.99 -28.67
CA LEU A 52 10.75 3.56 -27.36
C LEU A 52 9.74 3.85 -26.26
N ILE A 53 9.77 3.02 -25.23
CA ILE A 53 8.95 3.11 -24.03
C ILE A 53 9.85 3.02 -22.80
N LEU A 54 9.62 3.90 -21.84
CA LEU A 54 10.13 3.78 -20.48
C LEU A 54 8.97 4.07 -19.53
N GLY A 55 8.66 3.12 -18.67
CA GLY A 55 7.68 3.31 -17.63
C GLY A 55 8.16 2.82 -16.27
N GLU A 56 7.54 3.34 -15.24
CA GLU A 56 7.67 2.91 -13.87
C GLU A 56 6.47 2.02 -13.54
N LYS A 57 6.73 0.87 -12.95
CA LYS A 57 5.69 -0.02 -12.43
C LYS A 57 5.15 0.60 -11.16
N ARG A 58 3.85 0.89 -11.20
CA ARG A 58 3.05 1.26 -10.04
C ARG A 58 1.92 0.28 -9.97
N PHE A 59 2.20 -0.84 -9.32
CA PHE A 59 1.24 -1.91 -9.19
C PHE A 59 0.84 -2.53 -10.53
N ASP A 60 -0.30 -2.13 -11.15
CA ASP A 60 -0.91 -2.65 -12.41
C ASP A 60 -0.76 -1.64 -13.50
N LEU A 61 -0.36 -0.45 -13.12
CA LEU A 61 -0.09 0.61 -14.01
C LEU A 61 1.39 0.49 -14.35
N LEU A 62 1.66 0.25 -15.62
CA LEU A 62 2.88 0.74 -16.20
C LEU A 62 2.60 2.15 -16.67
N GLN A 63 3.17 3.15 -15.99
CA GLN A 63 3.03 4.55 -16.38
C GLN A 63 4.36 5.09 -16.82
N GLY A 64 4.36 5.85 -17.89
CA GLY A 64 5.63 6.21 -18.47
C GLY A 64 5.53 7.23 -19.56
N VAL A 65 6.64 7.33 -20.27
CA VAL A 65 6.75 8.10 -21.49
C VAL A 65 7.07 7.17 -22.64
N PHE A 66 6.57 7.56 -23.81
CA PHE A 66 6.93 6.92 -25.06
C PHE A 66 7.41 7.98 -26.05
N THR A 67 8.24 7.57 -27.00
CA THR A 67 8.78 8.43 -28.05
C THR A 67 8.40 7.89 -29.40
N ASN A 68 7.85 8.75 -30.26
CA ASN A 68 7.47 8.40 -31.62
C ASN A 68 8.28 9.24 -32.63
N PRO A 69 9.35 8.67 -33.21
CA PRO A 69 10.22 9.38 -34.15
C PRO A 69 9.52 9.82 -35.43
N ALA A 70 8.56 9.04 -35.93
CA ALA A 70 7.81 9.37 -37.15
C ALA A 70 7.07 10.72 -37.01
N TYR A 71 6.57 11.02 -35.81
CA TYR A 71 5.92 12.29 -35.51
C TYR A 71 6.84 13.31 -34.82
N LYS A 72 8.10 12.95 -34.54
CA LYS A 72 9.05 13.74 -33.74
C LYS A 72 8.44 14.21 -32.41
N ARG A 73 7.69 13.34 -31.73
CA ARG A 73 6.94 13.67 -30.50
C ARG A 73 7.17 12.63 -29.40
N SER A 74 6.95 13.07 -28.17
CA SER A 74 6.85 12.20 -27.00
C SER A 74 5.49 12.37 -26.34
N GLY A 75 4.97 11.28 -25.77
CA GLY A 75 3.73 11.29 -25.00
C GLY A 75 3.88 10.60 -23.66
N PHE A 76 2.86 10.76 -22.83
CA PHE A 76 2.66 9.96 -21.63
C PHE A 76 1.75 8.79 -21.95
N PHE A 77 1.96 7.67 -21.26
CA PHE A 77 1.06 6.52 -21.33
C PHE A 77 0.76 5.97 -19.93
N THR A 78 -0.31 5.21 -19.85
CA THR A 78 -0.68 4.39 -18.69
C THR A 78 -1.26 3.09 -19.20
N PHE A 79 -0.68 1.96 -18.83
CA PHE A 79 -1.18 0.61 -19.15
C PHE A 79 -1.59 -0.08 -17.87
N GLN A 80 -2.86 -0.43 -17.74
CA GLN A 80 -3.42 -1.21 -16.67
C GLN A 80 -3.44 -2.70 -17.04
N ASP A 81 -2.62 -3.52 -16.39
CA ASP A 81 -2.64 -4.99 -16.52
C ASP A 81 -3.98 -5.58 -16.04
N LEU A 82 -4.60 -6.42 -16.86
CA LEU A 82 -5.92 -7.03 -16.66
C LEU A 82 -5.83 -8.55 -16.40
N GLY A 83 -4.72 -9.04 -15.86
CA GLY A 83 -4.57 -10.44 -15.47
C GLY A 83 -3.37 -11.14 -16.10
N GLY A 84 -2.31 -10.39 -16.38
CA GLY A 84 -1.04 -10.90 -16.89
C GLY A 84 -1.06 -11.25 -18.38
N SER A 85 -2.19 -11.21 -19.08
CA SER A 85 -2.25 -11.52 -20.53
C SER A 85 -2.88 -10.42 -21.37
N LYS A 86 -3.39 -9.35 -20.75
CA LYS A 86 -3.99 -8.20 -21.42
C LYS A 86 -3.71 -6.93 -20.62
N PHE A 87 -3.64 -5.79 -21.28
CA PHE A 87 -3.73 -4.50 -20.61
C PHE A 87 -4.75 -3.59 -21.31
N ARG A 88 -5.44 -2.78 -20.50
CA ARG A 88 -6.16 -1.60 -20.99
C ARG A 88 -5.27 -0.39 -20.77
N GLY A 89 -5.10 0.46 -21.76
CA GLY A 89 -4.24 1.61 -21.59
C GLY A 89 -4.73 2.84 -22.29
N SER A 90 -4.09 3.96 -21.95
CA SER A 90 -4.34 5.26 -22.54
C SER A 90 -3.04 6.01 -22.73
N TYR A 91 -3.04 6.96 -23.65
CA TYR A 91 -1.91 7.82 -23.93
C TYR A 91 -2.34 9.21 -24.34
N ARG A 92 -1.44 10.18 -24.17
CA ARG A 92 -1.57 11.53 -24.74
C ARG A 92 -0.21 12.14 -25.05
N TRP A 93 -0.15 13.00 -26.06
CA TRP A 93 1.05 13.79 -26.35
C TRP A 93 1.32 14.83 -25.27
N LYS A 94 2.60 15.09 -24.95
CA LYS A 94 2.99 15.99 -23.84
C LYS A 94 2.54 17.44 -24.03
N LYS A 95 2.54 17.97 -25.26
CA LYS A 95 2.32 19.41 -25.54
C LYS A 95 0.83 19.78 -25.72
N ASP A 96 0.04 18.92 -26.35
CA ASP A 96 -1.25 19.28 -26.97
C ASP A 96 -2.14 18.05 -27.26
N GLY A 97 -1.81 16.89 -26.69
CA GLY A 97 -2.51 15.65 -26.99
C GLY A 97 -3.79 15.44 -26.19
N GLN A 98 -4.88 15.11 -26.89
CA GLN A 98 -6.06 14.50 -26.28
C GLN A 98 -5.76 13.07 -25.84
N LEU A 99 -6.49 12.60 -24.81
CA LEU A 99 -6.39 11.23 -24.32
C LEU A 99 -6.94 10.26 -25.37
N GLN A 100 -6.20 9.20 -25.65
CA GLN A 100 -6.55 8.16 -26.60
C GLN A 100 -6.26 6.79 -26.00
N ASP A 101 -7.00 5.77 -26.44
CA ASP A 101 -6.82 4.40 -25.97
C ASP A 101 -5.58 3.75 -26.58
N TRP A 102 -4.84 3.02 -25.76
CA TRP A 102 -3.74 2.15 -26.16
C TRP A 102 -3.87 0.83 -25.41
N ASN A 103 -4.52 -0.15 -26.03
CA ASN A 103 -4.84 -1.44 -25.42
C ASN A 103 -3.95 -2.54 -26.01
N GLY A 104 -3.66 -3.59 -25.24
CA GLY A 104 -2.81 -4.68 -25.70
C GLY A 104 -3.16 -6.06 -25.18
N ASP A 105 -2.97 -7.06 -26.03
CA ASP A 105 -3.07 -8.49 -25.70
C ASP A 105 -1.67 -9.10 -25.77
N ARG A 106 -1.27 -9.89 -24.78
CA ARG A 106 0.03 -10.55 -24.77
C ARG A 106 0.06 -11.66 -25.81
N VAL A 107 1.03 -11.60 -26.70
CA VAL A 107 1.32 -12.63 -27.70
C VAL A 107 2.32 -13.64 -27.17
N SER A 108 3.32 -13.18 -26.41
CA SER A 108 4.36 -14.04 -25.83
C SER A 108 4.84 -13.47 -24.49
N ALA A 109 5.08 -14.34 -23.51
CA ALA A 109 5.70 -13.98 -22.22
C ALA A 109 7.23 -14.17 -22.21
N VAL A 110 7.80 -14.66 -23.31
CA VAL A 110 9.25 -14.79 -23.47
C VAL A 110 9.88 -13.41 -23.49
N VAL A 111 10.98 -13.23 -22.76
CA VAL A 111 11.77 -11.99 -22.76
C VAL A 111 12.09 -11.60 -24.21
N PRO A 112 11.57 -10.47 -24.71
CA PRO A 112 11.69 -10.13 -26.11
C PRO A 112 13.08 -9.56 -26.41
N ARG A 113 13.56 -9.78 -27.63
CA ARG A 113 14.64 -8.97 -28.18
C ARG A 113 14.07 -7.61 -28.58
N LEU A 114 14.55 -6.54 -27.94
CA LEU A 114 14.14 -5.17 -28.28
C LEU A 114 14.86 -4.74 -29.58
N SER A 115 14.16 -4.75 -30.71
CA SER A 115 14.75 -4.43 -32.01
C SER A 115 15.04 -2.95 -32.21
N ASN A 116 14.44 -2.04 -31.46
CA ASN A 116 14.73 -0.61 -31.68
C ASN A 116 16.01 -0.20 -30.92
N PHE A 117 16.69 -1.18 -30.32
CA PHE A 117 18.00 -1.05 -29.68
C PHE A 117 19.13 -1.67 -30.54
N HIS A 118 18.92 -1.86 -31.85
CA HIS A 118 19.91 -2.45 -32.77
C HIS A 118 21.25 -1.68 -32.82
N ASN A 119 22.36 -2.42 -33.05
CA ASN A 119 23.76 -1.97 -33.16
C ASN A 119 24.48 -1.58 -31.85
N ILE A 120 23.85 -1.81 -30.72
CA ILE A 120 24.46 -1.79 -29.40
C ILE A 120 24.17 -3.15 -28.78
N GLY A 121 25.17 -3.88 -28.30
CA GLY A 121 24.99 -5.25 -27.81
C GLY A 121 24.07 -5.29 -26.60
N PHE A 122 22.77 -5.48 -26.81
CA PHE A 122 21.79 -5.67 -25.74
C PHE A 122 21.85 -7.13 -25.25
N THR A 123 23.04 -7.56 -24.85
CA THR A 123 23.25 -8.83 -24.15
C THR A 123 23.65 -8.45 -22.73
N PRO A 124 22.70 -8.48 -21.77
CA PRO A 124 23.01 -8.17 -20.38
C PRO A 124 24.14 -9.07 -19.91
N GLN A 125 25.28 -8.46 -19.57
CA GLN A 125 26.41 -9.14 -18.96
C GLN A 125 26.48 -8.73 -17.49
N ARG A 126 26.83 -9.68 -16.61
CA ARG A 126 26.83 -9.47 -15.16
C ARG A 126 27.87 -8.41 -14.76
N GLN A 127 27.43 -7.24 -14.34
CA GLN A 127 28.30 -6.23 -13.74
C GLN A 127 28.34 -6.39 -12.21
N GLN A 128 29.51 -6.15 -11.60
CA GLN A 128 29.61 -5.91 -10.16
C GLN A 128 29.63 -4.39 -9.90
N GLY A 129 28.71 -3.88 -9.08
CA GLY A 129 28.73 -2.48 -8.61
C GLY A 129 27.89 -1.47 -9.40
N GLY A 130 26.82 -1.89 -10.08
CA GLY A 130 25.97 -1.03 -10.91
C GLY A 130 25.48 0.27 -10.24
N GLU A 131 25.10 0.22 -8.94
CA GLU A 131 24.62 1.40 -8.19
C GLU A 131 25.58 2.60 -8.19
N ARG A 132 26.88 2.37 -8.44
CA ARG A 132 27.93 3.41 -8.42
C ARG A 132 27.75 4.49 -9.49
N PHE A 133 27.04 4.21 -10.58
CA PHE A 133 26.82 5.18 -11.66
C PHE A 133 25.50 5.96 -11.50
N SER A 134 24.65 5.62 -10.53
CA SER A 134 23.47 6.41 -10.23
C SER A 134 23.85 7.77 -9.65
N GLY A 135 23.07 8.80 -9.97
CA GLY A 135 23.26 10.15 -9.45
C GLY A 135 22.73 11.25 -10.34
N VAL A 136 22.94 12.48 -9.88
CA VAL A 136 22.65 13.70 -10.64
C VAL A 136 23.94 14.18 -11.30
N TYR A 137 23.89 14.43 -12.62
CA TYR A 137 25.04 14.85 -13.42
C TYR A 137 24.74 16.17 -14.13
N ASN A 138 25.69 17.11 -14.11
CA ASN A 138 25.67 18.22 -15.06
C ASN A 138 26.30 17.73 -16.36
N SER A 139 25.56 17.86 -17.47
CA SER A 139 26.10 17.57 -18.80
C SER A 139 26.35 18.84 -19.60
N SER A 140 27.12 18.71 -20.69
CA SER A 140 27.28 19.77 -21.70
C SER A 140 25.97 20.30 -22.30
N PHE A 141 24.84 19.64 -22.03
CA PHE A 141 23.52 20.02 -22.52
C PHE A 141 22.48 20.12 -21.40
N GLY A 142 22.90 20.33 -20.15
CA GLY A 142 22.03 20.47 -19.00
C GLY A 142 22.01 19.24 -18.10
N GLN A 143 21.21 19.30 -17.04
CA GLN A 143 21.24 18.27 -15.99
C GLN A 143 20.63 16.94 -16.47
N LEU A 144 21.28 15.85 -16.11
CA LEU A 144 20.83 14.47 -16.28
C LEU A 144 20.69 13.81 -14.91
N LYS A 145 19.55 13.18 -14.67
CA LYS A 145 19.35 12.30 -13.52
C LYS A 145 19.43 10.88 -14.03
N LEU A 146 20.44 10.12 -13.61
CA LEU A 146 20.71 8.78 -14.10
C LEU A 146 20.51 7.76 -12.98
N ARG A 147 19.86 6.65 -13.30
CA ARG A 147 19.66 5.50 -12.40
C ARG A 147 20.11 4.23 -13.11
N THR A 148 20.80 3.38 -12.38
CA THR A 148 21.31 2.10 -12.86
C THR A 148 20.65 0.94 -12.14
N GLN A 149 20.15 -0.04 -12.89
CA GLN A 149 19.47 -1.21 -12.32
C GLN A 149 19.56 -2.39 -13.28
N ASP A 150 19.89 -3.59 -12.80
CA ASP A 150 20.02 -4.82 -13.60
C ASP A 150 20.84 -4.66 -14.92
N ASN A 151 21.93 -3.88 -14.88
CA ASN A 151 22.80 -3.52 -16.02
C ASN A 151 22.17 -2.55 -17.05
N PHE A 152 21.09 -1.88 -16.68
CA PHE A 152 20.49 -0.80 -17.44
C PHE A 152 20.84 0.55 -16.85
N LEU A 153 20.92 1.55 -17.72
CA LEU A 153 20.96 2.96 -17.39
C LEU A 153 19.70 3.61 -17.91
N ILE A 154 18.87 4.13 -17.00
CA ILE A 154 17.69 4.91 -17.32
C ILE A 154 17.89 6.34 -16.84
N GLY A 155 17.37 7.31 -17.58
CA GLY A 155 17.63 8.72 -17.28
C GLY A 155 16.44 9.65 -17.52
N ASP A 156 16.32 10.63 -16.63
CA ASP A 156 15.46 11.80 -16.76
C ASP A 156 16.31 12.96 -17.29
N TYR A 157 15.99 13.43 -18.50
CA TYR A 157 16.65 14.55 -19.19
C TYR A 157 15.84 15.85 -19.08
N GLY A 158 15.13 16.02 -17.97
CA GLY A 158 14.25 17.15 -17.72
C GLY A 158 13.19 17.31 -18.80
N ALA A 159 12.91 18.55 -19.20
CA ALA A 159 11.93 18.85 -20.25
C ALA A 159 12.33 18.32 -21.64
N LYS A 160 13.59 17.89 -21.83
CA LYS A 160 14.08 17.44 -23.13
C LYS A 160 13.60 16.03 -23.44
N GLY A 161 13.65 15.09 -22.48
CA GLY A 161 13.20 13.73 -22.72
C GLY A 161 13.75 12.71 -21.72
N ILE A 162 14.02 11.51 -22.22
CA ILE A 162 14.52 10.36 -21.45
C ILE A 162 15.75 9.73 -22.07
N LEU A 163 16.49 8.96 -21.28
CA LEU A 163 17.57 8.08 -21.70
C LEU A 163 17.24 6.64 -21.29
N VAL A 164 17.53 5.70 -22.17
CA VAL A 164 17.50 4.27 -21.89
C VAL A 164 18.69 3.61 -22.58
N GLY A 165 19.56 2.98 -21.81
CA GLY A 165 20.71 2.23 -22.32
C GLY A 165 20.99 0.98 -21.50
N ALA A 166 21.79 0.10 -22.06
CA ALA A 166 22.24 -1.13 -21.43
C ALA A 166 23.77 -1.14 -21.36
N TRP A 167 24.31 -1.88 -20.38
CA TRP A 167 25.74 -2.10 -20.26
C TRP A 167 26.23 -2.99 -21.41
N ASP A 168 27.19 -2.50 -22.18
CA ASP A 168 27.85 -3.20 -23.28
C ASP A 168 29.36 -3.24 -23.03
N ARG A 169 29.78 -4.23 -22.23
CA ARG A 169 31.14 -4.57 -21.78
C ARG A 169 31.87 -3.46 -21.02
N ASN A 170 32.11 -2.32 -21.67
CA ASN A 170 32.94 -1.20 -21.18
C ASN A 170 32.20 0.15 -21.14
N ASN A 171 30.93 0.21 -21.56
CA ASN A 171 30.15 1.45 -21.59
C ASN A 171 28.65 1.18 -21.49
N PHE A 172 27.87 2.17 -21.07
CA PHE A 172 26.43 2.17 -21.27
C PHE A 172 26.12 2.73 -22.64
N ALA A 173 25.43 1.96 -23.45
CA ALA A 173 25.03 2.41 -24.78
C ALA A 173 23.52 2.27 -24.93
N GLY A 174 22.91 3.27 -25.54
CA GLY A 174 21.47 3.37 -25.56
C GLY A 174 20.94 4.46 -26.45
N HIS A 175 19.70 4.83 -26.17
CA HIS A 175 18.96 5.84 -26.90
C HIS A 175 18.51 6.95 -25.95
N PHE A 176 18.44 8.16 -26.48
CA PHE A 176 17.86 9.28 -25.79
C PHE A 176 16.83 9.98 -26.67
N SER A 177 15.86 10.62 -26.02
CA SER A 177 14.98 11.58 -26.68
C SER A 177 15.28 12.99 -26.24
N ASN A 178 15.18 13.92 -27.19
CA ASN A 178 15.19 15.34 -26.90
C ASN A 178 14.19 16.05 -27.82
N ASN A 179 13.16 16.63 -27.21
CA ASN A 179 12.02 17.27 -27.87
C ASN A 179 11.35 16.37 -28.91
N GLY A 180 11.23 15.08 -28.61
CA GLY A 180 10.61 14.08 -29.49
C GLY A 180 11.50 13.60 -30.65
N ARG A 181 12.71 14.13 -30.81
CA ARG A 181 13.74 13.56 -31.71
C ARG A 181 14.51 12.46 -30.98
N LEU A 182 14.83 11.38 -31.68
CA LEU A 182 15.56 10.22 -31.15
C LEU A 182 17.04 10.25 -31.57
N GLY A 183 17.93 9.98 -30.62
CA GLY A 183 19.36 9.79 -30.86
C GLY A 183 19.91 8.59 -30.10
N TRP A 184 21.14 8.21 -30.41
CA TRP A 184 21.91 7.19 -29.70
C TRP A 184 22.97 7.84 -28.81
N PHE A 185 23.39 7.13 -27.76
CA PHE A 185 24.50 7.53 -26.92
C PHE A 185 25.41 6.36 -26.53
N ARG A 186 26.64 6.69 -26.14
CA ARG A 186 27.56 5.80 -25.42
C ARG A 186 28.19 6.56 -24.27
N PHE A 187 28.17 6.00 -23.07
CA PHE A 187 28.76 6.57 -21.86
C PHE A 187 29.78 5.61 -21.27
N TYR A 188 31.03 6.06 -21.25
CA TYR A 188 32.16 5.30 -20.74
C TYR A 188 32.42 5.75 -19.30
N PHE A 189 32.51 4.80 -18.38
CA PHE A 189 32.85 5.04 -16.99
C PHE A 189 34.13 4.31 -16.62
N THR A 190 34.92 4.89 -15.72
CA THR A 190 36.08 4.24 -15.12
C THR A 190 35.62 3.10 -14.19
N PRO A 191 36.51 2.15 -13.84
CA PRO A 191 36.20 1.12 -12.85
C PRO A 191 35.79 1.67 -11.46
N SER A 192 36.21 2.89 -11.11
CA SER A 192 35.84 3.58 -9.87
C SER A 192 34.41 4.14 -9.89
N GLY A 193 33.76 4.22 -11.05
CA GLY A 193 32.42 4.79 -11.19
C GLY A 193 32.37 6.19 -11.81
N ASP A 194 33.52 6.76 -12.15
CA ASP A 194 33.62 8.13 -12.66
C ASP A 194 33.37 8.17 -14.17
N PHE A 195 32.70 9.23 -14.63
CA PHE A 195 32.48 9.42 -16.05
C PHE A 195 33.80 9.75 -16.76
N SER A 196 34.12 9.02 -17.83
CA SER A 196 35.36 9.22 -18.60
C SER A 196 35.14 9.96 -19.91
N ARG A 197 34.16 9.53 -20.71
CA ARG A 197 33.77 10.19 -21.96
C ARG A 197 32.36 9.75 -22.38
N GLY A 198 31.73 10.54 -23.24
CA GLY A 198 30.44 10.19 -23.81
C GLY A 198 30.32 10.62 -25.25
N GLU A 199 29.61 9.83 -26.04
CA GLU A 199 29.33 10.07 -27.44
C GLU A 199 27.83 10.09 -27.66
N TRP A 200 27.38 10.89 -28.62
CA TRP A 200 25.98 10.88 -29.05
C TRP A 200 25.85 11.12 -30.54
N GLY A 201 24.71 10.73 -31.11
CA GLY A 201 24.33 11.10 -32.47
C GLY A 201 22.82 11.02 -32.70
N TRP A 202 22.32 11.76 -33.69
CA TRP A 202 20.90 11.72 -34.07
C TRP A 202 20.60 10.59 -35.06
N PHE A 203 19.35 10.11 -35.04
CA PHE A 203 18.80 9.31 -36.13
C PHE A 203 18.05 10.18 -37.16
N PRO A 204 18.10 9.81 -38.46
CA PRO A 204 19.18 9.02 -39.08
C PRO A 204 20.52 9.77 -38.96
N LYS A 205 21.68 9.08 -39.08
CA LYS A 205 23.04 9.61 -38.74
C LYS A 205 23.42 10.90 -39.50
N GLU A 206 22.97 12.05 -38.99
CA GLU A 206 23.20 13.37 -39.60
C GLU A 206 24.20 14.22 -38.81
N LYS A 207 24.19 14.12 -37.48
CA LYS A 207 25.07 14.90 -36.59
C LYS A 207 25.44 14.08 -35.37
N THR A 208 26.72 14.08 -35.04
CA THR A 208 27.31 13.43 -33.87
C THR A 208 28.04 14.46 -33.00
N GLY A 209 28.32 14.08 -31.75
CA GLY A 209 29.06 14.93 -30.83
C GLY A 209 29.49 14.18 -29.58
N GLN A 210 30.10 14.92 -28.66
CA GLN A 210 30.54 14.42 -27.37
C GLN A 210 29.58 14.85 -26.26
N TRP A 211 29.50 14.02 -25.22
CA TRP A 211 28.85 14.31 -23.94
C TRP A 211 29.91 14.39 -22.85
N THR A 212 29.84 15.44 -22.04
CA THR A 212 30.54 15.52 -20.76
C THR A 212 29.53 15.28 -19.64
N LEU A 213 29.92 14.58 -18.57
CA LEU A 213 29.14 14.46 -17.34
C LEU A 213 30.03 14.73 -16.14
N SER A 214 29.61 15.66 -15.26
CA SER A 214 30.22 15.88 -13.96
C SER A 214 29.21 15.54 -12.87
N LYS A 215 29.54 14.59 -11.99
CA LYS A 215 28.64 14.10 -10.93
C LYS A 215 28.46 15.19 -9.86
N VAL A 216 27.20 15.54 -9.58
CA VAL A 216 26.81 16.54 -8.58
C VAL A 216 26.58 15.89 -7.22
N ASN A 217 25.89 14.75 -7.20
CA ASN A 217 25.75 13.91 -6.02
C ASN A 217 25.50 12.44 -6.42
N SER A 218 25.73 11.53 -5.47
CA SER A 218 25.49 10.10 -5.62
C SER A 218 24.12 9.65 -5.06
N VAL A 219 23.25 10.59 -4.69
CA VAL A 219 21.90 10.26 -4.20
C VAL A 219 21.10 9.71 -5.37
N GLU A 220 20.43 8.58 -5.15
CA GLU A 220 19.61 7.96 -6.16
C GLU A 220 18.45 8.90 -6.56
N PRO A 221 18.38 9.37 -7.83
CA PRO A 221 17.45 10.42 -8.20
C PRO A 221 16.04 9.87 -8.48
N THR A 222 15.02 10.66 -8.15
CA THR A 222 13.67 10.45 -8.64
C THR A 222 13.55 10.85 -10.11
N LEU A 223 12.96 9.97 -10.94
CA LEU A 223 12.75 10.19 -12.37
C LEU A 223 11.39 10.84 -12.64
N ALA A 224 11.16 12.01 -12.05
CA ALA A 224 9.85 12.66 -12.01
C ALA A 224 9.23 12.94 -13.40
N GLN A 225 10.04 13.10 -14.47
CA GLN A 225 9.52 13.31 -15.84
C GLN A 225 9.18 12.03 -16.60
N VAL A 226 9.53 10.87 -16.05
CA VAL A 226 9.12 9.55 -16.54
C VAL A 226 7.71 9.22 -16.06
N VAL A 227 7.30 9.72 -14.89
CA VAL A 227 5.97 9.50 -14.31
C VAL A 227 5.03 10.63 -14.70
N PRO A 228 3.88 10.36 -15.35
CA PRO A 228 2.93 11.41 -15.69
C PRO A 228 2.24 11.99 -14.43
N PRO A 229 1.82 13.27 -14.45
CA PRO A 229 0.76 13.75 -13.56
C PRO A 229 -0.50 12.92 -13.81
N ASP A 230 -1.15 12.46 -12.74
CA ASP A 230 -2.29 11.53 -12.75
C ASP A 230 -3.24 11.73 -13.95
N LEU A 231 -3.20 10.79 -14.90
CA LEU A 231 -4.02 10.80 -16.13
C LEU A 231 -5.42 10.23 -15.90
N SER A 232 -5.77 9.83 -14.67
CA SER A 232 -7.06 9.18 -14.38
C SER A 232 -8.26 10.14 -14.38
N HIS A 233 -8.03 11.46 -14.46
CA HIS A 233 -9.07 12.48 -14.47
C HIS A 233 -8.80 13.57 -15.53
N SER A 234 -9.19 13.31 -16.78
CA SER A 234 -9.43 14.39 -17.75
C SER A 234 -10.75 14.16 -18.49
N GLY A 235 -11.79 14.84 -17.98
CA GLY A 235 -12.95 15.39 -18.69
C GLY A 235 -13.72 14.52 -19.69
N SER A 236 -14.92 14.09 -19.29
CA SER A 236 -16.08 14.22 -20.16
C SER A 236 -17.02 15.26 -19.56
N ILE A 237 -16.84 16.52 -19.95
CA ILE A 237 -17.95 17.48 -19.94
C ILE A 237 -18.86 16.99 -21.08
N GLN A 238 -19.97 16.35 -20.73
CA GLN A 238 -21.10 16.26 -21.65
C GLN A 238 -22.20 17.16 -21.11
N THR A 239 -22.54 18.09 -22.00
CA THR A 239 -23.56 19.13 -21.93
C THR A 239 -24.89 18.61 -21.43
N GLU A 240 -25.52 19.41 -20.56
CA GLU A 240 -26.93 19.31 -20.21
C GLU A 240 -27.81 19.16 -21.46
N LYS A 241 -28.64 18.11 -21.47
CA LYS A 241 -29.90 18.12 -22.18
C LYS A 241 -31.00 17.80 -21.17
N VAL A 242 -31.72 18.85 -20.79
CA VAL A 242 -32.98 18.81 -20.09
C VAL A 242 -34.06 18.34 -21.07
N GLU A 243 -34.82 17.30 -20.73
CA GLU A 243 -36.26 17.17 -21.04
C GLU A 243 -36.89 15.88 -20.43
N PRO A 244 -38.23 15.76 -20.31
CA PRO A 244 -38.95 16.00 -19.05
C PRO A 244 -39.57 14.74 -18.41
N ALA A 245 -40.08 14.93 -17.19
CA ALA A 245 -40.75 13.91 -16.38
C ALA A 245 -42.07 13.41 -16.97
N ARG A 246 -42.33 12.08 -16.87
CA ARG A 246 -43.69 11.49 -16.82
C ARG A 246 -43.66 10.03 -16.30
N PRO A 247 -44.81 9.44 -15.90
CA PRO A 247 -45.12 9.09 -14.52
C PRO A 247 -45.07 7.58 -14.23
N GLN A 248 -44.98 7.24 -12.94
CA GLN A 248 -45.14 5.90 -12.38
C GLN A 248 -46.54 5.32 -12.65
N PRO A 249 -46.65 3.98 -12.71
CA PRO A 249 -47.76 3.33 -12.04
C PRO A 249 -47.34 2.11 -11.18
N GLY A 250 -47.98 2.00 -10.02
CA GLY A 250 -48.56 0.74 -9.58
C GLY A 250 -47.76 -0.12 -8.59
N ASN A 251 -48.16 -0.03 -7.32
CA ASN A 251 -47.91 -0.96 -6.22
C ASN A 251 -47.97 -2.45 -6.63
N GLN A 252 -47.11 -3.26 -6.00
CA GLN A 252 -47.53 -4.54 -5.42
C GLN A 252 -46.64 -4.98 -4.25
N THR A 253 -47.24 -4.87 -3.06
CA THR A 253 -47.21 -5.75 -1.89
C THR A 253 -45.89 -6.17 -1.23
N ALA A 254 -45.82 -5.76 0.03
CA ALA A 254 -44.86 -6.09 1.07
C ALA A 254 -44.78 -7.59 1.38
N ASN A 255 -43.57 -8.03 1.74
CA ASN A 255 -43.38 -9.10 2.71
C ASN A 255 -42.40 -8.59 3.77
N GLN A 256 -42.96 -8.09 4.87
CA GLN A 256 -42.26 -7.90 6.13
C GLN A 256 -41.91 -9.28 6.69
N ASN A 257 -40.67 -9.47 7.16
CA ASN A 257 -40.40 -10.07 8.46
C ASN A 257 -38.92 -10.01 8.84
N ASN A 258 -38.70 -9.61 10.09
CA ASN A 258 -37.48 -9.70 10.93
C ASN A 258 -36.34 -8.69 10.70
N SER A 259 -36.59 -7.44 11.08
CA SER A 259 -35.55 -6.55 11.62
C SER A 259 -35.55 -6.63 13.15
N THR A 260 -34.56 -7.30 13.73
CA THR A 260 -34.22 -7.10 15.15
C THR A 260 -33.61 -5.71 15.30
N SER A 261 -34.27 -4.88 16.10
CA SER A 261 -33.93 -3.50 16.40
C SER A 261 -32.56 -3.38 17.07
N ALA A 262 -31.67 -2.59 16.47
CA ALA A 262 -30.41 -2.17 17.08
C ALA A 262 -30.69 -1.29 18.31
N PRO A 263 -29.96 -1.42 19.43
CA PRO A 263 -30.17 -0.60 20.62
C PRO A 263 -29.86 0.86 20.32
N THR A 264 -30.82 1.73 20.59
CA THR A 264 -30.73 3.18 20.56
C THR A 264 -29.85 3.70 21.71
N GLY A 265 -28.86 4.55 21.40
CA GLY A 265 -28.14 5.36 22.40
C GLY A 265 -26.61 5.31 22.32
N TYR A 266 -26.03 5.99 21.33
CA TYR A 266 -24.62 6.37 21.36
C TYR A 266 -24.44 7.51 22.38
N ARG A 267 -24.32 7.18 23.68
CA ARG A 267 -24.00 8.17 24.73
C ARG A 267 -22.48 8.34 24.83
N ASP A 268 -22.02 9.58 24.64
CA ASP A 268 -20.66 10.13 24.73
C ASP A 268 -19.56 9.20 25.26
N LYS A 269 -18.90 8.46 24.34
CA LYS A 269 -17.87 7.44 24.63
C LYS A 269 -16.41 7.93 24.54
N PHE A 270 -16.17 9.24 24.57
CA PHE A 270 -14.81 9.82 24.45
C PHE A 270 -14.44 10.60 25.69
N ARG A 271 -13.73 9.96 26.62
CA ARG A 271 -13.15 10.62 27.80
C ARG A 271 -11.63 10.62 27.71
N LEU A 272 -11.03 11.73 28.16
CA LEU A 272 -9.61 12.09 28.09
C LEU A 272 -8.67 10.91 28.45
N HIS A 273 -7.62 10.74 27.64
CA HIS A 273 -6.57 9.71 27.81
C HIS A 273 -5.25 10.33 28.26
N THR A 274 -5.24 11.03 29.40
CA THR A 274 -3.98 11.48 30.03
C THR A 274 -3.40 10.43 30.99
N ASP A 275 -4.23 9.50 31.47
CA ASP A 275 -3.78 8.39 32.32
C ASP A 275 -3.23 7.26 31.45
N SER A 276 -1.94 6.94 31.60
CA SER A 276 -1.28 5.87 30.86
C SER A 276 -1.73 4.46 31.32
N ARG A 277 -2.33 4.31 32.51
CA ARG A 277 -2.77 3.03 33.09
C ARG A 277 -4.03 2.47 32.43
N PHE A 278 -4.14 1.15 32.36
CA PHE A 278 -5.33 0.51 31.79
C PHE A 278 -6.55 0.75 32.70
N ASN A 279 -7.60 1.39 32.17
CA ASN A 279 -8.71 1.91 32.94
C ASN A 279 -10.05 1.89 32.16
N LYS A 280 -11.12 2.34 32.82
CA LYS A 280 -12.49 2.35 32.27
C LYS A 280 -12.63 3.16 30.97
N ASN A 281 -11.97 4.32 30.85
CA ASN A 281 -12.05 5.14 29.63
C ASN A 281 -11.48 4.39 28.41
N LYS A 282 -10.47 3.54 28.60
CA LYS A 282 -9.91 2.69 27.54
C LYS A 282 -10.88 1.61 27.10
N ALA A 283 -11.58 1.00 28.05
CA ALA A 283 -12.65 0.05 27.72
C ALA A 283 -13.80 0.71 26.94
N GLU A 284 -14.20 1.92 27.35
CA GLU A 284 -15.22 2.71 26.66
C GLU A 284 -14.80 3.03 25.22
N THR A 285 -13.55 3.48 25.04
CA THR A 285 -13.02 3.85 23.72
C THR A 285 -12.85 2.63 22.82
N ILE A 286 -12.49 1.45 23.37
CA ILE A 286 -12.46 0.17 22.62
C ILE A 286 -13.86 -0.19 22.12
N ALA A 287 -14.90 -0.03 22.95
CA ALA A 287 -16.28 -0.28 22.54
C ALA A 287 -16.79 0.75 21.52
N ALA A 288 -16.37 2.01 21.63
CA ALA A 288 -16.65 3.04 20.63
C ALA A 288 -15.96 2.74 19.30
N MET A 289 -14.68 2.38 19.34
CA MET A 289 -13.91 1.96 18.16
C MET A 289 -14.64 0.87 17.39
N GLN A 290 -15.07 -0.21 18.06
CA GLN A 290 -15.76 -1.29 17.35
C GLN A 290 -17.10 -0.87 16.77
N GLN A 291 -17.81 0.07 17.40
CA GLN A 291 -19.01 0.64 16.81
C GLN A 291 -18.70 1.37 15.48
N HIS A 292 -17.62 2.14 15.42
CA HIS A 292 -17.17 2.78 14.18
C HIS A 292 -16.77 1.75 13.11
N VAL A 293 -16.13 0.64 13.50
CA VAL A 293 -15.80 -0.46 12.59
C VAL A 293 -17.07 -1.15 12.06
N GLN A 294 -18.12 -1.31 12.87
CA GLN A 294 -19.43 -1.78 12.40
C GLN A 294 -20.06 -0.83 11.38
N TRP A 295 -19.97 0.49 11.61
CA TRP A 295 -20.51 1.48 10.67
C TRP A 295 -19.76 1.54 9.34
N ILE A 296 -18.42 1.50 9.33
CA ILE A 296 -17.67 1.55 8.06
C ILE A 296 -17.82 0.27 7.23
N SER A 297 -18.19 -0.84 7.88
CA SER A 297 -18.37 -2.16 7.28
C SER A 297 -19.73 -2.37 6.62
N GLN A 298 -20.65 -1.41 6.72
CA GLN A 298 -21.98 -1.47 6.09
C GLN A 298 -21.89 -1.72 4.58
N VAL A 299 -22.93 -2.33 4.00
CA VAL A 299 -22.86 -2.86 2.63
C VAL A 299 -22.66 -1.75 1.60
N ASN A 300 -23.27 -0.58 1.82
CA ASN A 300 -23.16 0.58 0.94
C ASN A 300 -22.83 1.86 1.71
N ASP A 301 -22.40 2.89 0.98
CA ASP A 301 -21.97 4.15 1.58
C ASP A 301 -23.12 4.91 2.26
N ASN A 302 -24.35 4.81 1.76
CA ASN A 302 -25.51 5.51 2.34
C ASN A 302 -25.79 5.03 3.76
N GLN A 303 -25.70 3.73 4.02
CA GLN A 303 -25.85 3.17 5.37
C GLN A 303 -24.73 3.61 6.32
N VAL A 304 -23.50 3.76 5.82
CA VAL A 304 -22.39 4.34 6.61
C VAL A 304 -22.76 5.78 7.00
N LYS A 305 -23.23 6.59 6.03
CA LYS A 305 -23.64 7.97 6.26
C LYS A 305 -24.78 8.07 7.27
N THR A 306 -25.84 7.27 7.09
CA THR A 306 -26.97 7.21 8.05
C THR A 306 -26.47 6.88 9.45
N SER A 307 -25.62 5.88 9.60
CA SER A 307 -25.08 5.49 10.90
C SER A 307 -24.33 6.64 11.59
N LEU A 308 -23.49 7.37 10.83
CA LEU A 308 -22.75 8.52 11.34
C LEU A 308 -23.67 9.69 11.70
N THR A 309 -24.62 10.03 10.81
CA THR A 309 -25.58 11.12 11.05
C THR A 309 -26.45 10.83 12.27
N THR A 310 -26.95 9.60 12.43
CA THR A 310 -27.71 9.16 13.61
C THR A 310 -26.88 9.27 14.90
N ALA A 311 -25.56 9.09 14.81
CA ALA A 311 -24.64 9.28 15.93
C ALA A 311 -24.12 10.72 16.09
N GLU A 312 -24.66 11.67 15.30
CA GLU A 312 -24.32 13.09 15.30
C GLU A 312 -22.89 13.39 14.84
N PHE A 313 -22.31 12.51 14.02
CA PHE A 313 -21.05 12.75 13.35
C PHE A 313 -21.29 13.43 12.00
N THR A 314 -20.49 14.46 11.72
CA THR A 314 -20.41 15.08 10.40
C THR A 314 -19.24 14.48 9.62
N LEU A 315 -19.50 14.04 8.39
CA LEU A 315 -18.46 13.55 7.49
C LEU A 315 -17.67 14.71 6.88
N GLU A 316 -16.36 14.59 6.96
CA GLU A 316 -15.46 15.41 6.16
C GLU A 316 -15.54 15.07 4.67
N ASN A 317 -14.85 15.88 3.85
CA ASN A 317 -14.76 15.69 2.41
C ASN A 317 -16.14 15.80 1.72
N ASN A 318 -16.84 16.91 1.99
CA ASN A 318 -18.14 17.27 1.41
C ASN A 318 -19.20 16.17 1.60
N GLY A 319 -19.21 15.52 2.77
CA GLY A 319 -20.15 14.44 3.08
C GLY A 319 -19.89 13.14 2.31
N GLN A 320 -18.72 12.97 1.71
CA GLN A 320 -18.36 11.78 0.95
C GLN A 320 -17.27 10.96 1.65
N LEU A 321 -17.43 9.63 1.62
CA LEU A 321 -16.41 8.69 2.12
C LEU A 321 -15.13 8.76 1.27
N ILE A 322 -14.00 8.52 1.93
CA ILE A 322 -12.69 8.44 1.29
C ILE A 322 -12.47 7.01 0.83
N THR A 323 -12.44 6.81 -0.48
CA THR A 323 -12.40 5.48 -1.06
C THR A 323 -11.51 5.37 -2.27
N SER A 324 -11.02 4.16 -2.52
CA SER A 324 -10.22 3.79 -3.68
C SER A 324 -10.79 2.51 -4.28
N LYS A 325 -10.98 2.48 -5.61
CA LYS A 325 -11.48 1.31 -6.36
C LYS A 325 -10.71 0.04 -5.97
N ALA A 326 -11.42 -1.09 -5.97
CA ALA A 326 -10.79 -2.40 -5.82
C ALA A 326 -9.77 -2.58 -6.94
N ASP A 327 -8.59 -3.07 -6.58
CA ASP A 327 -7.48 -3.27 -7.50
C ASP A 327 -7.08 -4.74 -7.43
N GLY A 328 -6.89 -5.36 -8.59
CA GLY A 328 -6.44 -6.75 -8.72
C GLY A 328 -5.18 -7.07 -7.90
N LYS A 329 -4.33 -6.08 -7.59
CA LYS A 329 -3.15 -6.24 -6.71
C LYS A 329 -3.39 -6.16 -5.24
N LEU A 330 -4.46 -5.53 -4.79
CA LEU A 330 -4.86 -5.65 -3.40
C LEU A 330 -5.94 -6.71 -3.25
N ALA A 331 -6.33 -7.43 -4.31
CA ALA A 331 -7.36 -8.49 -4.25
C ALA A 331 -7.10 -9.52 -3.15
N PHE A 332 -5.82 -9.83 -2.89
CA PHE A 332 -5.40 -10.72 -1.80
C PHE A 332 -5.63 -10.13 -0.40
N LEU A 333 -5.59 -8.80 -0.27
CA LEU A 333 -5.94 -8.09 0.95
C LEU A 333 -7.42 -7.77 1.02
N THR A 334 -8.05 -7.36 -0.07
CA THR A 334 -9.43 -6.88 -0.15
C THR A 334 -10.03 -7.15 -1.53
N THR A 335 -11.18 -7.81 -1.58
CA THR A 335 -11.95 -8.03 -2.82
C THR A 335 -12.90 -6.87 -3.14
N ASP A 336 -13.01 -5.90 -2.23
CA ASP A 336 -13.92 -4.76 -2.31
C ASP A 336 -13.14 -3.44 -2.36
N ARG A 337 -13.83 -2.34 -2.71
CA ARG A 337 -13.30 -0.96 -2.64
C ARG A 337 -12.70 -0.63 -1.27
N LEU A 338 -11.44 -0.21 -1.18
CA LEU A 338 -10.89 0.34 0.07
C LEU A 338 -11.75 1.52 0.54
N ARG A 339 -12.03 1.57 1.84
CA ARG A 339 -12.97 2.54 2.40
C ARG A 339 -12.49 3.05 3.74
N SER A 340 -12.59 4.37 3.91
CA SER A 340 -12.38 5.08 5.16
C SER A 340 -13.27 6.32 5.25
N TYR A 341 -13.36 6.90 6.43
CA TYR A 341 -13.84 8.27 6.61
C TYR A 341 -12.97 9.05 7.59
N VAL A 342 -13.08 10.37 7.49
CA VAL A 342 -12.80 11.30 8.58
C VAL A 342 -14.14 11.89 8.99
N ALA A 343 -14.50 11.78 10.27
CA ALA A 343 -15.77 12.23 10.82
C ALA A 343 -15.54 13.04 12.09
N VAL A 344 -16.37 14.04 12.33
CA VAL A 344 -16.19 15.00 13.43
C VAL A 344 -17.46 15.07 14.26
N LYS A 345 -17.30 15.03 15.59
CA LYS A 345 -18.37 15.30 16.57
C LYS A 345 -17.80 16.16 17.69
N GLY A 346 -18.25 17.40 17.81
CA GLY A 346 -17.76 18.34 18.82
C GLY A 346 -16.24 18.53 18.76
N ASN A 347 -15.53 18.05 19.79
CA ASN A 347 -14.07 18.15 19.89
C ASN A 347 -13.32 16.89 19.41
N ASP A 348 -14.04 15.89 18.90
CA ASP A 348 -13.46 14.61 18.53
C ASP A 348 -13.46 14.45 17.01
N VAL A 349 -12.29 14.14 16.47
CA VAL A 349 -12.06 13.77 15.08
C VAL A 349 -11.79 12.27 15.03
N VAL A 350 -12.54 11.54 14.22
CA VAL A 350 -12.42 10.09 14.08
C VAL A 350 -12.02 9.74 12.66
N VAL A 351 -10.98 8.94 12.52
CA VAL A 351 -10.61 8.26 11.28
C VAL A 351 -10.89 6.78 11.45
N CYS A 352 -11.72 6.21 10.58
CA CYS A 352 -12.02 4.78 10.63
C CYS A 352 -11.75 4.12 9.28
N PHE A 353 -11.05 2.99 9.31
CA PHE A 353 -10.72 2.17 8.15
C PHE A 353 -11.53 0.89 8.14
N ARG A 354 -12.05 0.52 6.96
CA ARG A 354 -12.73 -0.75 6.77
C ARG A 354 -11.74 -1.90 6.65
N GLY A 355 -12.03 -3.01 7.32
CA GLY A 355 -11.40 -4.29 7.03
C GLY A 355 -11.84 -4.90 5.69
N SER A 356 -11.38 -6.12 5.46
CA SER A 356 -11.59 -6.84 4.20
C SER A 356 -12.71 -7.86 4.31
N LYS A 357 -13.72 -7.77 3.42
CA LYS A 357 -14.84 -8.72 3.42
C LYS A 357 -14.42 -10.15 3.04
N ALA A 358 -13.52 -10.30 2.07
CA ALA A 358 -13.02 -11.63 1.67
C ALA A 358 -12.20 -12.35 2.73
N ALA A 359 -11.44 -11.65 3.57
CA ALA A 359 -10.70 -12.28 4.67
C ALA A 359 -11.65 -12.85 5.72
N SER A 360 -12.74 -12.14 6.05
CA SER A 360 -13.78 -12.66 6.94
C SER A 360 -14.56 -13.82 6.32
N GLU A 361 -14.94 -13.75 5.05
CA GLU A 361 -15.73 -14.81 4.39
C GLU A 361 -14.90 -16.06 4.06
N GLY A 362 -13.64 -15.90 3.66
CA GLY A 362 -12.72 -16.99 3.36
C GLY A 362 -12.31 -17.78 4.60
N LEU A 363 -12.15 -17.10 5.75
CA LEU A 363 -11.82 -17.75 7.01
C LEU A 363 -13.01 -18.51 7.64
N GLU A 364 -14.24 -18.02 7.44
CA GLU A 364 -15.48 -18.74 7.82
C GLU A 364 -15.68 -20.02 6.99
N LYS A 365 -15.28 -20.01 5.71
CA LYS A 365 -15.34 -21.19 4.82
C LYS A 365 -14.29 -22.27 5.13
N LEU A 366 -13.23 -21.93 5.87
CA LEU A 366 -12.15 -22.84 6.25
C LEU A 366 -12.42 -23.63 7.54
N ARG A 367 -13.67 -23.67 8.03
CA ARG A 367 -14.10 -24.51 9.16
C ARG A 367 -13.90 -26.00 8.85
N GLY A 368 -12.70 -26.49 9.14
CA GLY A 368 -12.34 -27.90 9.05
C GLY A 368 -10.96 -28.12 8.44
N LYS A 369 -9.99 -28.42 9.32
CA LYS A 369 -8.63 -28.98 9.08
C LYS A 369 -7.46 -28.00 9.22
N THR A 370 -6.41 -28.59 9.80
CA THR A 370 -5.23 -28.01 10.43
C THR A 370 -4.41 -27.14 9.48
N LEU A 371 -4.13 -25.91 9.93
CA LEU A 371 -3.51 -24.83 9.18
C LEU A 371 -2.25 -24.34 9.87
N LEU A 372 -1.11 -25.01 9.66
CA LEU A 372 0.17 -24.49 10.16
C LEU A 372 1.33 -24.49 9.15
N ASN A 373 1.25 -25.18 8.01
CA ASN A 373 2.45 -25.40 7.17
C ASN A 373 2.39 -24.84 5.74
N GLY A 374 1.53 -23.86 5.42
CA GLY A 374 1.40 -23.35 4.04
C GLY A 374 1.13 -21.85 3.86
N ILE A 375 1.27 -21.03 4.91
CA ILE A 375 0.83 -19.61 4.93
C ILE A 375 1.94 -18.62 4.54
N VAL A 376 3.13 -19.11 4.19
CA VAL A 376 4.24 -18.24 3.79
C VAL A 376 4.45 -18.39 2.29
N SER A 377 3.78 -17.55 1.49
CA SER A 377 4.30 -17.24 0.16
C SER A 377 5.18 -15.99 0.27
N ASP A 378 6.46 -16.19 -0.02
CA ASP A 378 7.60 -15.29 0.23
C ASP A 378 7.55 -13.93 -0.48
N ALA A 379 6.49 -13.62 -1.23
CA ALA A 379 6.36 -12.38 -1.99
C ALA A 379 5.55 -11.27 -1.27
N LEU A 380 4.80 -11.59 -0.22
CA LEU A 380 3.87 -10.64 0.45
C LEU A 380 4.36 -10.17 1.82
N ALA A 381 5.16 -10.97 2.51
CA ALA A 381 5.85 -10.60 3.75
C ALA A 381 7.14 -9.79 3.50
N VAL A 382 7.27 -9.14 2.34
CA VAL A 382 8.43 -8.31 2.01
C VAL A 382 8.35 -7.02 2.83
N PRO A 383 9.29 -6.80 3.77
CA PRO A 383 9.36 -5.56 4.50
C PRO A 383 9.88 -4.47 3.55
N VAL A 384 9.11 -3.41 3.35
CA VAL A 384 9.48 -2.27 2.48
C VAL A 384 9.56 -0.99 3.29
N PRO A 385 10.46 -0.05 2.93
CA PRO A 385 10.55 1.24 3.61
C PRO A 385 9.21 1.99 3.56
N MET A 386 8.96 2.83 4.55
CA MET A 386 7.76 3.67 4.58
C MET A 386 8.02 5.08 4.05
N ASP A 387 7.38 5.45 2.94
CA ASP A 387 7.69 6.67 2.17
C ASP A 387 7.51 7.99 2.95
N PHE A 388 6.62 8.01 3.95
CA PHE A 388 6.36 9.20 4.76
C PHE A 388 7.24 9.28 6.02
N VAL A 389 8.06 8.27 6.30
CA VAL A 389 9.07 8.32 7.36
C VAL A 389 10.35 8.87 6.75
N THR A 390 10.55 10.17 6.90
CA THR A 390 11.71 10.89 6.37
C THR A 390 12.68 11.28 7.49
N PRO A 391 13.97 11.51 7.20
CA PRO A 391 14.90 12.08 8.19
C PRO A 391 14.46 13.43 8.77
N ALA A 392 13.59 14.18 8.08
CA ALA A 392 13.02 15.41 8.62
C ALA A 392 11.90 15.14 9.65
N SER A 393 11.22 13.99 9.53
CA SER A 393 10.12 13.60 10.42
C SER A 393 10.57 12.84 11.67
N VAL A 394 11.81 12.35 11.70
CA VAL A 394 12.46 11.73 12.86
C VAL A 394 13.73 12.51 13.19
N ALA A 395 13.81 13.11 14.39
CA ALA A 395 15.01 13.86 14.82
C ALA A 395 16.31 13.08 14.52
N SER A 396 17.30 13.80 14.02
CA SER A 396 18.09 13.47 12.83
C SER A 396 19.36 12.62 13.02
N ASP A 397 19.31 11.58 13.83
CA ASP A 397 20.44 10.65 14.08
C ASP A 397 20.01 9.17 14.11
N GLN A 398 18.71 8.91 13.97
CA GLN A 398 18.10 7.58 13.94
C GLN A 398 17.14 7.46 12.76
N ALA A 399 17.59 7.76 11.53
CA ALA A 399 16.84 7.43 10.32
C ALA A 399 16.74 5.90 10.20
N MET A 400 15.86 5.31 11.01
CA MET A 400 15.52 3.90 10.96
C MET A 400 14.90 3.70 9.58
N ASP A 401 15.47 2.80 8.80
CA ASP A 401 14.86 2.27 7.59
C ASP A 401 13.61 1.48 8.00
N VAL A 402 12.55 2.19 8.41
CA VAL A 402 11.33 1.62 9.01
C VAL A 402 10.62 0.81 7.95
N LYS A 403 10.65 -0.51 8.13
CA LYS A 403 10.02 -1.44 7.21
C LYS A 403 8.66 -1.89 7.68
N VAL A 404 7.74 -1.89 6.74
CA VAL A 404 6.35 -2.33 6.92
C VAL A 404 5.98 -3.34 5.85
N HIS A 405 4.91 -4.09 6.07
CA HIS A 405 4.37 -4.99 5.06
C HIS A 405 3.91 -4.21 3.82
N TYR A 406 4.44 -4.56 2.65
CA TYR A 406 4.15 -3.90 1.37
C TYR A 406 2.66 -3.67 1.14
N GLY A 407 1.84 -4.72 1.24
CA GLY A 407 0.41 -4.60 1.00
C GLY A 407 -0.31 -3.61 1.92
N PHE A 408 0.14 -3.44 3.17
CA PHE A 408 -0.47 -2.49 4.12
C PHE A 408 -0.06 -1.05 3.81
N ARG A 409 1.23 -0.82 3.50
CA ARG A 409 1.73 0.47 3.00
C ARG A 409 0.88 0.92 1.80
N GLU A 410 0.70 0.03 0.85
CA GLU A 410 0.00 0.32 -0.39
C GLU A 410 -1.51 0.56 -0.21
N ALA A 411 -2.16 -0.23 0.65
CA ALA A 411 -3.56 0.00 0.99
C ALA A 411 -3.77 1.33 1.73
N TYR A 412 -2.85 1.72 2.61
CA TYR A 412 -2.91 3.02 3.28
C TYR A 412 -2.58 4.17 2.32
N GLY A 413 -1.53 4.04 1.50
CA GLY A 413 -1.05 5.06 0.57
C GLY A 413 -2.12 5.56 -0.41
N ARG A 414 -3.11 4.72 -0.76
CA ARG A 414 -4.25 5.11 -1.62
C ARG A 414 -5.29 5.99 -0.92
N LEU A 415 -5.43 5.85 0.39
CA LEU A 415 -6.36 6.65 1.19
C LEU A 415 -5.66 7.89 1.77
N ARG A 416 -4.35 7.78 2.00
CA ARG A 416 -3.49 8.75 2.68
C ARG A 416 -3.66 10.19 2.18
N PRO A 417 -3.57 10.54 0.88
CA PRO A 417 -3.63 11.93 0.45
C PRO A 417 -4.91 12.64 0.90
N ARG A 418 -6.05 11.96 0.79
CA ARG A 418 -7.36 12.51 1.17
C ARG A 418 -7.54 12.57 2.69
N ILE A 419 -6.99 11.61 3.43
CA ILE A 419 -7.03 11.60 4.90
C ILE A 419 -6.17 12.72 5.47
N ILE A 420 -4.91 12.83 5.05
CA ILE A 420 -3.99 13.87 5.55
C ILE A 420 -4.45 15.27 5.15
N ALA A 421 -4.98 15.45 3.95
CA ALA A 421 -5.61 16.71 3.54
C ALA A 421 -6.82 17.07 4.44
N ALA A 422 -7.62 16.08 4.85
CA ALA A 422 -8.73 16.33 5.78
C ALA A 422 -8.24 16.65 7.19
N LEU A 423 -7.26 15.92 7.72
CA LEU A 423 -6.76 16.10 9.10
C LEU A 423 -5.93 17.37 9.30
N SER A 424 -5.27 17.87 8.26
CA SER A 424 -4.43 19.08 8.30
C SER A 424 -5.21 20.40 8.32
N LYS A 425 -6.55 20.36 8.24
CA LYS A 425 -7.37 21.58 8.28
C LYS A 425 -7.18 22.34 9.61
N PRO A 426 -7.00 23.68 9.59
CA PRO A 426 -6.78 24.47 10.80
C PRO A 426 -7.87 24.33 11.87
N GLN A 427 -9.13 24.12 11.46
CA GLN A 427 -10.27 23.95 12.37
C GLN A 427 -10.21 22.71 13.28
N TYR A 428 -9.31 21.75 12.99
CA TYR A 428 -9.10 20.58 13.85
C TYR A 428 -7.94 20.75 14.82
N ARG A 429 -7.24 21.90 14.78
CA ARG A 429 -6.14 22.17 15.70
C ARG A 429 -6.64 22.15 17.15
N GLY A 430 -5.96 21.39 18.00
CA GLY A 430 -6.30 21.24 19.43
C GLY A 430 -7.47 20.29 19.74
N LYS A 431 -8.09 19.68 18.73
CA LYS A 431 -9.09 18.61 18.90
C LYS A 431 -8.45 17.29 19.35
N ASN A 432 -9.26 16.33 19.76
CA ASN A 432 -8.81 14.96 19.98
C ASN A 432 -8.91 14.17 18.66
N LEU A 433 -7.93 13.33 18.38
CA LEU A 433 -7.93 12.41 17.24
C LEU A 433 -8.06 10.97 17.72
N TYR A 434 -8.96 10.23 17.08
CA TYR A 434 -9.14 8.80 17.24
C TYR A 434 -8.96 8.10 15.90
N VAL A 435 -8.07 7.10 15.84
CA VAL A 435 -7.81 6.33 14.62
C VAL A 435 -8.14 4.87 14.87
N PHE A 436 -9.06 4.33 14.07
CA PHE A 436 -9.73 3.06 14.29
C PHE A 436 -9.66 2.14 13.09
N GLY A 437 -9.57 0.83 13.36
CA GLY A 437 -9.69 -0.17 12.30
C GLY A 437 -9.65 -1.60 12.81
N HIS A 438 -10.20 -2.50 11.99
CA HIS A 438 -10.21 -3.94 12.23
C HIS A 438 -9.54 -4.70 11.08
N SER A 439 -8.82 -5.79 11.38
CA SER A 439 -8.18 -6.63 10.37
C SER A 439 -7.23 -5.79 9.47
N LEU A 440 -7.38 -5.82 8.14
CA LEU A 440 -6.67 -4.92 7.22
C LEU A 440 -6.81 -3.44 7.62
N GLY A 441 -8.01 -3.03 8.05
CA GLY A 441 -8.26 -1.67 8.52
C GLY A 441 -7.44 -1.34 9.77
N GLY A 442 -7.13 -2.33 10.61
CA GLY A 442 -6.23 -2.17 11.76
C GLY A 442 -4.79 -1.89 11.35
N ALA A 443 -4.29 -2.56 10.31
CA ALA A 443 -3.00 -2.24 9.74
C ALA A 443 -2.97 -0.81 9.16
N GLN A 444 -4.01 -0.41 8.41
CA GLN A 444 -4.12 0.96 7.87
C GLN A 444 -4.23 2.02 8.98
N ALA A 445 -4.98 1.74 10.04
CA ALA A 445 -5.12 2.62 11.20
C ALA A 445 -3.79 2.80 11.95
N THR A 446 -2.99 1.74 12.08
CA THR A 446 -1.64 1.79 12.66
C THR A 446 -0.73 2.73 11.86
N LEU A 447 -0.73 2.58 10.53
CA LEU A 447 0.07 3.43 9.64
C LEU A 447 -0.41 4.88 9.63
N CYS A 448 -1.74 5.09 9.70
CA CYS A 448 -2.33 6.42 9.78
C CYS A 448 -1.98 7.15 11.07
N GLY A 449 -2.03 6.45 12.22
CA GLY A 449 -1.61 7.02 13.49
C GLY A 449 -0.16 7.46 13.45
N LEU A 450 0.72 6.63 12.88
CA LEU A 450 2.13 6.95 12.74
C LEU A 450 2.35 8.18 11.84
N ASP A 451 1.65 8.25 10.71
CA ASP A 451 1.74 9.38 9.77
C ASP A 451 1.32 10.70 10.44
N VAL A 452 0.23 10.69 11.22
CA VAL A 452 -0.20 11.89 11.95
C VAL A 452 0.85 12.31 12.99
N ALA A 453 1.32 11.36 13.81
CA ALA A 453 2.29 11.65 14.87
C ALA A 453 3.60 12.25 14.33
N LEU A 454 4.02 11.84 13.12
CA LEU A 454 5.25 12.30 12.49
C LEU A 454 5.08 13.57 11.64
N ASN A 455 3.98 13.67 10.89
CA ASN A 455 3.81 14.69 9.85
C ASN A 455 2.78 15.77 10.18
N LEU A 456 2.02 15.63 11.27
CA LEU A 456 1.12 16.66 11.80
C LEU A 456 1.40 16.94 13.30
N PRO A 457 2.67 17.12 13.73
CA PRO A 457 3.00 17.29 15.14
C PRO A 457 2.32 18.52 15.74
N GLY A 458 1.67 18.34 16.89
CA GLY A 458 0.95 19.40 17.59
C GLY A 458 -0.35 19.85 16.91
N GLN A 459 -0.82 19.13 15.88
CA GLN A 459 -2.14 19.37 15.30
C GLN A 459 -3.25 18.97 16.27
N PHE A 460 -3.11 17.82 16.95
CA PHE A 460 -4.12 17.33 17.89
C PHE A 460 -3.63 17.44 19.33
N ARG A 461 -4.55 17.70 20.26
CA ARG A 461 -4.24 17.73 21.70
C ARG A 461 -3.99 16.33 22.25
N ASN A 462 -4.77 15.36 21.76
CA ASN A 462 -4.66 13.95 22.13
C ASN A 462 -4.80 13.10 20.87
N GLU A 463 -3.94 12.11 20.71
CA GLU A 463 -3.98 11.15 19.60
C GLU A 463 -4.10 9.74 20.18
N VAL A 464 -5.14 9.01 19.77
CA VAL A 464 -5.45 7.68 20.27
C VAL A 464 -5.67 6.73 19.09
N VAL A 465 -4.90 5.66 19.04
CA VAL A 465 -5.02 4.63 18.01
C VAL A 465 -5.55 3.36 18.65
N ILE A 466 -6.70 2.86 18.20
CA ILE A 466 -7.23 1.58 18.70
C ILE A 466 -7.54 0.68 17.52
N VAL A 467 -6.93 -0.48 17.51
CA VAL A 467 -7.09 -1.47 16.43
C VAL A 467 -7.56 -2.81 16.99
N SER A 468 -8.30 -3.57 16.21
CA SER A 468 -8.80 -4.89 16.61
C SER A 468 -8.49 -5.96 15.57
N GLY A 469 -8.11 -7.16 16.01
CA GLY A 469 -7.77 -8.25 15.08
C GLY A 469 -6.69 -7.86 14.08
N SER A 470 -5.82 -6.91 14.41
CA SER A 470 -4.82 -6.38 13.48
C SER A 470 -3.71 -7.41 13.28
N PRO A 471 -3.25 -7.66 12.04
CA PRO A 471 -2.02 -8.39 11.79
C PRO A 471 -0.81 -7.61 12.29
N ARG A 472 0.36 -8.28 12.32
CA ARG A 472 1.66 -7.59 12.54
C ARG A 472 1.96 -6.72 11.33
N VAL A 473 2.31 -5.46 11.56
CA VAL A 473 2.38 -4.45 10.48
C VAL A 473 3.80 -4.23 9.95
N GLY A 474 4.82 -4.35 10.80
CA GLY A 474 6.21 -4.10 10.45
C GLY A 474 7.18 -4.67 11.48
N GLY A 475 8.45 -4.27 11.37
CA GLY A 475 9.54 -4.85 12.14
C GLY A 475 9.81 -4.21 13.50
N ALA A 476 10.97 -4.51 14.06
CA ALA A 476 11.44 -3.98 15.34
C ALA A 476 11.68 -2.47 15.31
N ASP A 477 12.13 -1.97 14.18
CA ASP A 477 12.21 -0.56 13.78
C ASP A 477 10.84 0.15 13.83
N LEU A 478 9.81 -0.42 13.21
CA LEU A 478 8.44 0.11 13.33
C LEU A 478 8.00 0.10 14.80
N LYS A 479 8.24 -1.00 15.51
CA LYS A 479 7.87 -1.13 16.92
C LYS A 479 8.51 -0.04 17.78
N GLN A 480 9.82 0.14 17.69
CA GLN A 480 10.54 1.15 18.47
C GLN A 480 10.01 2.55 18.19
N LEU A 481 9.75 2.86 16.91
CA LEU A 481 9.21 4.15 16.54
C LEU A 481 7.80 4.37 17.10
N CYS A 482 6.90 3.40 16.93
CA CYS A 482 5.53 3.46 17.45
C CYS A 482 5.50 3.56 18.99
N ASP A 483 6.32 2.78 19.69
CA ASP A 483 6.41 2.83 21.16
C ASP A 483 6.83 4.24 21.65
N ARG A 484 7.61 4.97 20.86
CA ARG A 484 8.04 6.34 21.15
C ARG A 484 6.98 7.40 20.84
N VAL A 485 6.38 7.35 19.64
CA VAL A 485 5.54 8.46 19.13
C VAL A 485 4.04 8.20 19.26
N MET A 486 3.61 6.96 19.51
CA MET A 486 2.21 6.59 19.71
C MET A 486 1.99 5.84 21.04
N PRO A 487 2.29 6.46 22.20
CA PRO A 487 2.14 5.80 23.50
C PRO A 487 0.68 5.39 23.82
N ASN A 488 -0.29 6.07 23.20
CA ASN A 488 -1.73 5.81 23.33
C ASN A 488 -2.28 4.90 22.22
N MET A 489 -1.47 3.95 21.74
CA MET A 489 -1.91 2.89 20.84
C MET A 489 -2.36 1.65 21.61
N TYR A 490 -3.56 1.14 21.35
CA TYR A 490 -4.12 -0.07 21.95
C TYR A 490 -4.53 -1.09 20.88
N ARG A 491 -4.27 -2.37 21.17
CA ARG A 491 -4.53 -3.47 20.25
C ARG A 491 -5.40 -4.53 20.94
N MET A 492 -6.66 -4.57 20.53
CA MET A 492 -7.61 -5.58 20.98
C MET A 492 -7.39 -6.88 20.21
N GLU A 493 -7.12 -7.96 20.92
CA GLU A 493 -6.98 -9.30 20.35
C GLU A 493 -7.93 -10.29 21.02
N LEU A 494 -8.56 -11.14 20.21
CA LEU A 494 -9.31 -12.27 20.71
C LEU A 494 -8.46 -13.55 20.72
N LYS A 495 -8.56 -14.30 21.81
CA LYS A 495 -7.87 -15.58 21.99
C LYS A 495 -8.19 -16.55 20.86
N GLY A 496 -7.17 -16.96 20.12
CA GLY A 496 -7.27 -17.92 19.03
C GLY A 496 -7.51 -17.31 17.65
N ASP A 497 -7.54 -15.98 17.52
CA ASP A 497 -7.60 -15.29 16.23
C ASP A 497 -6.28 -15.44 15.45
N ILE A 498 -6.32 -16.14 14.32
CA ILE A 498 -5.14 -16.39 13.47
C ILE A 498 -4.60 -15.14 12.80
N VAL A 499 -5.43 -14.13 12.51
CA VAL A 499 -4.97 -12.94 11.77
C VAL A 499 -3.99 -12.13 12.61
N THR A 500 -4.19 -12.11 13.92
CA THR A 500 -3.24 -11.52 14.87
C THR A 500 -1.92 -12.29 14.97
N MET A 501 -1.84 -13.50 14.41
CA MET A 501 -0.64 -14.33 14.41
C MET A 501 0.15 -14.24 13.11
N ILE A 502 -0.27 -13.41 12.15
CA ILE A 502 0.39 -13.25 10.86
C ILE A 502 0.81 -11.78 10.60
N PRO A 503 1.89 -11.54 9.82
CA PRO A 503 2.95 -12.51 9.47
C PRO A 503 3.62 -13.12 10.72
N PRO A 504 4.22 -14.33 10.66
CA PRO A 504 4.72 -15.04 11.84
C PRO A 504 5.77 -14.26 12.65
N ALA A 505 5.74 -14.38 13.99
CA ALA A 505 6.69 -13.72 14.89
C ALA A 505 8.13 -14.27 14.80
N SER A 506 8.31 -15.46 14.23
CA SER A 506 9.61 -16.03 13.89
C SER A 506 10.31 -15.25 12.77
N GLY A 507 9.57 -14.52 11.94
CA GLY A 507 10.08 -13.64 10.91
C GLY A 507 10.40 -12.22 11.42
N PRO A 508 10.57 -11.25 10.50
CA PRO A 508 10.98 -9.89 10.86
C PRO A 508 9.87 -9.07 11.54
N TYR A 509 8.64 -9.58 11.62
CA TYR A 509 7.47 -8.83 12.04
C TYR A 509 7.22 -8.89 13.55
N LEU A 510 6.88 -7.74 14.13
CA LEU A 510 6.50 -7.61 15.54
C LEU A 510 5.19 -6.85 15.68
N HIS A 511 4.50 -7.11 16.78
CA HIS A 511 3.33 -6.31 17.16
C HIS A 511 3.75 -4.98 17.78
N VAL A 512 2.88 -3.99 17.60
CA VAL A 512 3.01 -2.64 18.15
C VAL A 512 1.80 -2.30 19.01
N GLY A 513 1.96 -1.33 19.90
CA GLY A 513 0.90 -0.88 20.81
C GLY A 513 0.71 -1.74 22.07
N ASN A 514 -0.24 -1.33 22.89
CA ASN A 514 -0.60 -1.95 24.16
C ASN A 514 -1.62 -3.07 23.96
N LEU A 515 -1.24 -4.31 24.24
CA LEU A 515 -2.11 -5.47 24.08
C LEU A 515 -3.27 -5.47 25.09
N VAL A 516 -4.48 -5.63 24.55
CA VAL A 516 -5.69 -5.94 25.30
C VAL A 516 -6.22 -7.29 24.81
N HIS A 517 -5.71 -8.38 25.40
CA HIS A 517 -6.08 -9.74 25.03
C HIS A 517 -7.33 -10.19 25.79
N MET A 518 -8.34 -10.73 25.11
CA MET A 518 -9.56 -11.23 25.73
C MET A 518 -10.12 -12.48 25.03
N ASP A 519 -11.08 -13.15 25.64
CA ASP A 519 -11.91 -14.16 24.96
C ASP A 519 -13.10 -13.51 24.22
N LYS A 520 -13.87 -14.32 23.49
CA LYS A 520 -15.02 -13.83 22.69
C LYS A 520 -16.17 -13.31 23.58
N GLU A 521 -16.18 -13.66 24.86
CA GLU A 521 -17.09 -13.17 25.88
C GLU A 521 -16.63 -11.83 26.50
N GLY A 522 -15.50 -11.27 26.07
CA GLY A 522 -14.96 -10.00 26.58
C GLY A 522 -14.28 -10.11 27.94
N THR A 523 -13.83 -11.31 28.34
CA THR A 523 -13.04 -11.55 29.55
C THR A 523 -11.56 -11.42 29.23
N LEU A 524 -10.82 -10.63 30.01
CA LEU A 524 -9.38 -10.48 29.83
C LEU A 524 -8.64 -11.80 30.08
N ILE A 525 -7.70 -12.14 29.21
CA ILE A 525 -6.84 -13.31 29.39
C ILE A 525 -5.72 -12.94 30.37
N SER A 526 -5.48 -13.77 31.39
CA SER A 526 -4.37 -13.55 32.30
C SER A 526 -3.03 -13.48 31.53
N PRO A 527 -2.14 -12.52 31.80
CA PRO A 527 -0.83 -12.46 31.13
C PRO A 527 -0.02 -13.76 31.23
N ALA A 528 -0.16 -14.48 32.35
CA ALA A 528 0.48 -15.78 32.54
C ALA A 528 0.01 -16.86 31.53
N ASP A 529 -1.24 -16.76 31.07
CA ASP A 529 -1.81 -17.72 30.11
C ASP A 529 -1.46 -17.42 28.65
N ILE A 530 -0.98 -16.20 28.37
CA ILE A 530 -0.51 -15.80 27.04
C ILE A 530 0.79 -16.54 26.70
N SER A 531 1.73 -16.60 27.64
CA SER A 531 3.07 -17.19 27.45
C SER A 531 3.10 -18.73 27.42
N LYS A 532 2.05 -19.42 27.91
CA LYS A 532 2.13 -20.85 28.29
C LYS A 532 1.49 -21.84 27.32
N LYS A 533 0.77 -21.40 26.29
CA LYS A 533 0.08 -22.31 25.37
C LYS A 533 0.16 -21.81 23.94
N PRO A 534 0.43 -22.67 22.93
CA PRO A 534 0.20 -22.29 21.55
C PRO A 534 -1.25 -21.84 21.43
N ARG A 535 -1.46 -20.65 20.85
CA ARG A 535 -2.82 -20.12 20.70
C ARG A 535 -3.63 -21.13 19.89
N ASN A 536 -4.54 -21.85 20.55
CA ASN A 536 -5.45 -22.77 19.88
C ASN A 536 -6.19 -21.98 18.79
N VAL A 537 -5.82 -22.21 17.54
CA VAL A 537 -6.38 -21.50 16.39
C VAL A 537 -7.86 -21.84 16.31
N ARG A 538 -8.70 -20.81 16.36
CA ARG A 538 -10.16 -20.96 16.26
C ARG A 538 -10.65 -20.22 15.01
N LEU A 539 -11.01 -21.00 14.00
CA LEU A 539 -11.68 -20.52 12.80
C LEU A 539 -13.04 -19.91 13.19
N GLY A 540 -13.28 -18.66 12.79
CA GLY A 540 -14.53 -17.91 13.08
C GLY A 540 -14.46 -16.88 14.21
N ILE A 541 -13.33 -16.73 14.92
CA ILE A 541 -13.18 -15.66 15.94
C ILE A 541 -12.85 -14.29 15.32
N HIS A 542 -12.34 -14.27 14.10
CA HIS A 542 -11.83 -13.05 13.47
C HIS A 542 -12.91 -12.05 13.03
N SER A 543 -14.20 -12.43 12.96
CA SER A 543 -15.22 -11.56 12.38
C SER A 543 -15.40 -10.26 13.16
N ASN A 544 -15.68 -9.16 12.44
CA ASN A 544 -15.98 -7.85 13.03
C ASN A 544 -17.13 -7.95 14.05
N GLU A 545 -18.14 -8.79 13.77
CA GLU A 545 -19.25 -9.04 14.69
C GLU A 545 -18.80 -9.67 16.02
N THR A 546 -17.96 -10.71 15.97
CA THR A 546 -17.42 -11.35 17.19
C THR A 546 -16.62 -10.34 18.02
N TYR A 547 -15.77 -9.57 17.35
CA TYR A 547 -14.97 -8.51 17.95
C TYR A 547 -15.81 -7.38 18.56
N TYR A 548 -16.92 -7.00 17.91
CA TYR A 548 -17.87 -6.03 18.42
C TYR A 548 -18.57 -6.55 19.68
N ASN A 549 -19.10 -7.77 19.64
CA ASN A 549 -19.79 -8.40 20.78
C ASN A 549 -18.86 -8.56 21.99
N ALA A 550 -17.61 -8.97 21.75
CA ALA A 550 -16.59 -9.05 22.80
C ALA A 550 -16.27 -7.68 23.41
N ALA A 551 -16.15 -6.63 22.59
CA ALA A 551 -15.89 -5.28 23.08
C ALA A 551 -17.06 -4.69 23.88
N GLN A 552 -18.31 -4.92 23.45
CA GLN A 552 -19.48 -4.50 24.24
C GLN A 552 -19.57 -5.27 25.56
N SER A 553 -19.33 -6.58 25.54
CA SER A 553 -19.32 -7.41 26.75
C SER A 553 -18.22 -7.00 27.72
N PHE A 554 -17.02 -6.71 27.19
CA PHE A 554 -15.90 -6.17 27.96
C PHE A 554 -16.26 -4.82 28.58
N TRP A 555 -16.90 -3.92 27.83
CA TRP A 555 -17.35 -2.64 28.34
C TRP A 555 -18.37 -2.78 29.48
N VAL A 556 -19.36 -3.65 29.34
CA VAL A 556 -20.34 -3.92 30.42
C VAL A 556 -19.63 -4.40 31.69
N LYS A 557 -18.70 -5.36 31.57
CA LYS A 557 -17.89 -5.85 32.70
C LYS A 557 -17.04 -4.73 33.32
N ALA A 558 -16.43 -3.89 32.49
CA ALA A 558 -15.58 -2.77 32.88
C ALA A 558 -16.33 -1.64 33.63
N GLN A 559 -17.67 -1.63 33.60
CA GLN A 559 -18.45 -0.67 34.38
C GLN A 559 -18.48 -0.97 35.88
N SER A 560 -18.21 -2.22 36.29
CA SER A 560 -18.13 -2.60 37.70
C SER A 560 -16.97 -1.86 38.41
N SER A 561 -17.24 -1.34 39.61
CA SER A 561 -16.31 -0.51 40.39
C SER A 561 -14.97 -1.21 40.66
N ASN A 562 -14.99 -2.53 40.84
CA ASN A 562 -13.81 -3.32 41.16
C ASN A 562 -13.15 -3.98 39.94
N PHE A 563 -13.67 -3.77 38.72
CA PHE A 563 -13.16 -4.46 37.54
C PHE A 563 -11.67 -4.20 37.31
N PHE A 564 -11.22 -2.95 37.44
CA PHE A 564 -9.82 -2.56 37.20
C PHE A 564 -8.90 -2.72 38.42
N ALA A 565 -9.41 -3.19 39.57
CA ALA A 565 -8.57 -3.47 40.73
C ALA A 565 -7.46 -4.47 40.35
N GLY A 566 -6.21 -4.06 40.59
CA GLY A 566 -5.01 -4.84 40.23
C GLY A 566 -4.69 -4.91 38.73
N LYS A 567 -5.42 -4.22 37.85
CA LYS A 567 -5.27 -4.33 36.38
C LYS A 567 -4.62 -3.12 35.72
N ALA A 568 -4.12 -2.15 36.49
CA ALA A 568 -3.48 -0.94 35.97
C ALA A 568 -2.30 -1.24 35.03
N ASN A 569 -1.54 -2.32 35.33
CA ASN A 569 -0.38 -2.77 34.56
C ASN A 569 -0.69 -3.88 33.55
N TYR A 570 -1.96 -4.24 33.36
CA TYR A 570 -2.37 -5.37 32.53
C TYR A 570 -1.72 -5.37 31.13
N CYS A 571 -1.82 -4.25 30.40
CA CYS A 571 -1.25 -4.15 29.05
C CYS A 571 0.27 -4.33 29.04
N ARG A 572 0.97 -3.85 30.08
CA ARG A 572 2.43 -3.99 30.20
C ARG A 572 2.82 -5.45 30.38
N GLU A 573 2.10 -6.16 31.26
CA GLU A 573 2.32 -7.58 31.54
C GLU A 573 1.95 -8.44 30.34
N ALA A 574 0.83 -8.15 29.67
CA ALA A 574 0.40 -8.84 28.46
C ALA A 574 1.42 -8.67 27.31
N ASN A 575 1.92 -7.45 27.09
CA ASN A 575 2.99 -7.20 26.13
C ASN A 575 4.30 -7.93 26.47
N ARG A 576 4.61 -8.11 27.76
CA ARG A 576 5.79 -8.89 28.18
C ARG A 576 5.62 -10.36 27.83
N ALA A 577 4.46 -10.94 28.17
CA ALA A 577 4.14 -12.33 27.88
C ALA A 577 4.14 -12.63 26.36
N GLU A 578 3.60 -11.73 25.53
CA GLU A 578 3.64 -11.86 24.06
C GLU A 578 5.07 -11.89 23.51
N ARG A 579 6.00 -11.11 24.10
CA ARG A 579 7.40 -11.13 23.70
C ARG A 579 8.07 -12.44 24.09
N GLU A 580 7.90 -12.90 25.32
CA GLU A 580 8.47 -14.16 25.81
C GLU A 580 8.07 -15.35 24.91
N GLU A 581 6.80 -15.42 24.50
CA GLU A 581 6.29 -16.39 23.52
C GLU A 581 7.00 -16.26 22.16
N SER A 582 7.13 -15.03 21.65
CA SER A 582 7.77 -14.75 20.35
C SER A 582 9.26 -15.13 20.33
N PHE A 583 9.98 -14.89 21.43
CA PHE A 583 11.38 -15.27 21.59
C PHE A 583 11.56 -16.81 21.69
N GLY A 584 10.69 -17.48 22.44
CA GLY A 584 10.67 -18.96 22.51
C GLY A 584 10.52 -19.59 21.13
N ASN A 585 9.55 -19.12 20.33
CA ASN A 585 9.32 -19.58 18.97
C ASN A 585 10.52 -19.35 18.01
N ARG A 586 11.31 -18.28 18.20
CA ARG A 586 12.54 -18.05 17.41
C ARG A 586 13.65 -19.04 17.77
N LEU A 587 13.81 -19.35 19.06
CA LEU A 587 14.84 -20.29 19.54
C LEU A 587 14.55 -21.73 19.13
N GLU A 588 13.30 -22.16 19.13
CA GLU A 588 12.91 -23.50 18.64
C GLU A 588 13.19 -23.66 17.14
N ASN A 589 12.90 -22.64 16.32
CA ASN A 589 13.21 -22.67 14.89
C ASN A 589 14.72 -22.73 14.63
N LEU A 590 15.56 -22.08 15.44
CA LEU A 590 17.02 -22.18 15.33
C LEU A 590 17.56 -23.57 15.67
N LYS A 591 16.86 -24.35 16.50
CA LYS A 591 17.23 -25.74 16.82
C LYS A 591 16.85 -26.73 15.70
N PHE A 592 15.89 -26.40 14.85
CA PHE A 592 15.51 -27.21 13.68
C PHE A 592 16.50 -27.08 12.50
N TRP A 593 17.40 -26.09 12.54
CA TRP A 593 18.43 -25.85 11.51
C TRP A 593 19.85 -26.27 11.94
N LYS A 594 19.99 -26.93 13.09
CA LYS A 594 21.18 -27.68 13.50
C LYS A 594 20.84 -29.16 13.47
#